data_AF-A0A094KTL4-F1
#
_entry.id   AF-A0A094KTL4-F1
#
_cell.length_a   1.000
_cell.length_b   1.000
_cell.length_c   1.000
_cell.angle_alpha   90.00
_cell.angle_beta   90.00
_cell.angle_gamma   90.00
#
_symmetry.space_group_name_H-M   'P 1'
#
loop_
_entity.id
_entity.type
_entity.pdbx_description
1 polymer ?
#
loop_
_entity_poly.entity_id
_entity_poly.type
_entity_poly.pdbx_seq_one_letter_code
_entity_poly.pdbx_strand_id
1 'polypeptide(L)' 'SPFNDRPMCRICHEGSSQEDLLSPCECTGTLGTIHRSCLEHWLSSSNTSYCELCHFKFAVERKPKPWVE' A
#
# COMPACT_ATOMS: atom_id res chain seq x y z
N SER A 1 24.26 -9.92 -7.01
CA SER A 1 24.64 -8.50 -6.91
C SER A 1 23.89 -7.87 -5.75
N PRO A 2 24.55 -7.28 -4.72
CA PRO A 2 23.91 -7.04 -3.42
C PRO A 2 23.10 -5.72 -3.25
N PHE A 3 22.77 -4.97 -4.30
CA PHE A 3 22.42 -3.54 -4.11
C PHE A 3 21.25 -2.98 -4.94
N ASN A 4 20.09 -3.63 -5.00
CA ASN A 4 18.91 -2.88 -5.48
C ASN A 4 17.55 -3.33 -4.92
N ASP A 5 17.48 -3.77 -3.66
CA ASP A 5 16.17 -3.83 -2.97
C ASP A 5 15.80 -2.44 -2.46
N ARG A 6 15.66 -1.48 -3.39
CA ARG A 6 15.04 -0.21 -3.07
C ARG A 6 13.55 -0.50 -2.86
N PRO A 7 12.94 0.03 -1.78
CA PRO A 7 11.50 -0.12 -1.60
C PRO A 7 10.79 0.49 -2.82
N MET A 8 9.85 -0.27 -3.37
CA MET A 8 9.08 0.09 -4.56
C MET A 8 7.62 -0.29 -4.32
N CYS A 9 6.70 0.52 -4.79
CA CYS A 9 5.28 0.25 -4.68
C CYS A 9 4.92 -1.02 -5.45
N ARG A 10 4.31 -2.01 -4.80
CA ARG A 10 3.90 -3.26 -5.46
C ARG A 10 2.80 -3.10 -6.53
N ILE A 11 2.18 -1.92 -6.62
CA ILE A 11 1.06 -1.64 -7.53
C ILE A 11 1.54 -0.93 -8.79
N CYS A 12 2.28 0.18 -8.65
CA CYS A 12 2.78 0.95 -9.81
C CYS A 12 4.25 0.65 -10.15
N HIS A 13 4.96 -0.11 -9.31
CA HIS A 13 6.38 -0.43 -9.44
C HIS A 13 7.33 0.78 -9.41
N GLU A 14 6.89 1.89 -8.82
CA GLU A 14 7.71 3.08 -8.64
C GLU A 14 8.22 3.22 -7.19
N GLY A 15 9.34 3.90 -7.01
CA GLY A 15 9.91 4.19 -5.69
C GLY A 15 9.21 5.35 -4.97
N SER A 16 9.82 5.85 -3.89
CA SER A 16 9.31 6.99 -3.11
C SER A 16 9.46 8.37 -3.80
N SER A 17 9.59 8.41 -5.13
CA SER A 17 9.88 9.64 -5.87
C SER A 17 8.66 10.56 -5.99
N GLN A 18 7.44 10.02 -5.99
CA GLN A 18 6.20 10.79 -6.06
C GLN A 18 5.49 10.94 -4.71
N GLU A 19 5.49 9.89 -3.88
CA GLU A 19 4.81 9.83 -2.59
C GLU A 19 5.55 8.84 -1.68
N ASP A 20 5.38 8.96 -0.36
CA ASP A 20 5.92 8.01 0.60
C ASP A 20 5.36 6.59 0.39
N LEU A 21 6.25 5.61 0.53
CA LEU A 21 5.91 4.20 0.55
C LEU A 21 5.52 3.78 1.96
N LEU A 22 4.30 3.27 2.10
CA LEU A 22 3.78 2.74 3.35
C LEU A 22 3.95 1.23 3.40
N SER A 23 4.05 0.69 4.61
CA SER A 23 4.01 -0.76 4.86
C SER A 23 2.71 -1.13 5.56
N PRO A 24 1.57 -1.23 4.83
CA PRO A 24 0.27 -1.40 5.46
C PRO A 24 0.04 -2.83 5.96
N CYS A 25 0.92 -3.78 5.63
CA CYS A 25 0.83 -5.17 6.06
C CYS A 25 2.21 -5.71 6.47
N GLU A 26 2.24 -6.94 7.00
CA GLU A 26 3.48 -7.61 7.45
C GLU A 26 4.30 -8.26 6.31
N CYS A 27 4.01 -7.94 5.05
CA CYS A 27 4.83 -8.44 3.93
C CYS A 27 6.22 -7.80 3.97
N THR A 28 7.25 -8.57 3.65
CA THR A 28 8.64 -8.10 3.67
C THR A 28 9.10 -7.63 2.30
N GLY A 29 10.00 -6.64 2.28
CA GLY A 29 10.58 -6.09 1.04
C GLY A 29 9.55 -5.31 0.21
N THR A 30 9.75 -5.30 -1.10
CA THR A 30 8.89 -4.56 -2.06
C THR A 30 7.42 -5.01 -2.07
N LEU A 31 7.13 -6.23 -1.62
CA LEU A 31 5.75 -6.73 -1.48
C LEU A 31 4.98 -6.07 -0.32
N GLY A 32 5.70 -5.57 0.69
CA GLY A 32 5.14 -4.82 1.81
C GLY A 32 4.93 -3.35 1.51
N THR A 33 5.60 -2.80 0.51
CA THR A 33 5.62 -1.35 0.26
C THR A 33 4.60 -0.94 -0.80
N ILE A 34 3.75 0.03 -0.48
CA ILE A 34 2.70 0.56 -1.36
C ILE A 34 2.58 2.07 -1.14
N HIS A 35 2.39 2.86 -2.20
CA HIS A 35 2.01 4.26 -2.04
C HIS A 35 0.64 4.40 -1.37
N ARG A 36 0.45 5.49 -0.63
CA ARG A 36 -0.83 5.79 0.02
C ARG A 36 -1.96 5.86 -1.00
N SER A 37 -1.77 6.61 -2.08
CA SER A 37 -2.71 6.77 -3.19
C SER A 37 -3.02 5.45 -3.89
N CYS A 38 -2.01 4.62 -4.18
CA CYS A 38 -2.23 3.28 -4.75
C CYS A 38 -3.01 2.36 -3.81
N LEU A 39 -2.72 2.42 -2.51
CA LEU A 39 -3.45 1.65 -1.50
C LEU A 39 -4.89 2.13 -1.38
N GLU A 40 -5.16 3.44 -1.36
CA GLU A 40 -6.52 4.00 -1.34
C GLU A 40 -7.32 3.58 -2.58
N HIS A 41 -6.70 3.63 -3.76
CA HIS A 41 -7.30 3.18 -5.01
C HIS A 41 -7.61 1.67 -4.96
N TRP A 42 -6.63 0.87 -4.53
CA TRP A 42 -6.80 -0.56 -4.35
C TRP A 42 -7.92 -0.88 -3.37
N LEU A 43 -7.98 -0.23 -2.20
CA LEU A 43 -9.04 -0.42 -1.20
C LEU A 43 -10.41 0.05 -1.68
N SER A 44 -10.46 1.03 -2.58
CA SER A 44 -11.72 1.50 -3.19
C SER A 44 -12.26 0.51 -4.21
N SER A 45 -11.37 -0.15 -4.96
CA SER A 45 -11.72 -1.23 -5.90
C SER A 45 -11.89 -2.59 -5.21
N SER A 46 -11.21 -2.77 -4.09
CA SER A 46 -11.13 -4.03 -3.36
C SER A 46 -12.14 -4.04 -2.24
N ASN A 47 -13.07 -5.00 -2.29
CA ASN A 47 -14.08 -5.19 -1.26
C ASN A 47 -13.49 -5.82 0.03
N THR A 48 -12.17 -5.74 0.23
CA THR A 48 -11.44 -6.27 1.38
C THR A 48 -10.48 -5.23 1.97
N SER A 49 -10.27 -5.35 3.28
CA SER A 49 -9.31 -4.56 4.06
C SER A 49 -8.11 -5.40 4.52
N TYR A 50 -7.89 -6.53 3.86
CA TYR A 50 -6.83 -7.49 4.20
C TYR A 50 -5.85 -7.63 3.04
N CYS A 51 -4.58 -7.82 3.36
CA CYS A 51 -3.56 -8.15 2.38
C CYS A 51 -3.86 -9.52 1.75
N GLU A 52 -3.80 -9.62 0.43
CA GLU A 52 -4.02 -10.88 -0.30
C GLU A 52 -2.89 -11.91 -0.14
N LEU A 53 -1.73 -11.48 0.36
CA LEU A 53 -0.55 -12.33 0.52
C LEU A 53 -0.41 -12.86 1.95
N CYS A 54 -0.37 -11.96 2.93
CA CYS A 54 -0.21 -12.34 4.33
C CYS A 54 -1.52 -12.37 5.11
N HIS A 55 -2.65 -11.99 4.50
CA HIS A 55 -3.98 -11.91 5.14
C HIS A 55 -4.03 -10.97 6.36
N PHE A 56 -2.98 -10.18 6.60
CA PHE A 56 -2.96 -9.17 7.64
C PHE A 56 -3.93 -8.04 7.30
N LYS A 57 -4.68 -7.56 8.29
CA LYS A 57 -5.56 -6.42 8.14
C LYS A 57 -4.71 -5.18 7.89
N PHE A 58 -4.94 -4.48 6.78
CA PHE A 58 -4.14 -3.30 6.49
C PHE A 58 -4.21 -2.29 7.64
N ALA A 59 -3.05 -1.80 8.08
CA ALA A 59 -2.90 -0.81 9.15
C ALA A 59 -3.24 0.61 8.68
N VAL A 60 -4.38 0.76 8.01
CA VAL A 60 -4.88 2.04 7.52
C VAL A 60 -6.30 2.27 7.99
N GLU A 61 -6.55 3.45 8.52
CA GLU A 61 -7.90 3.89 8.85
C GLU A 61 -8.61 4.33 7.57
N ARG A 62 -9.60 3.56 7.11
CA ARG A 62 -10.55 4.02 6.10
C ARG A 62 -11.39 5.14 6.74
N LYS A 63 -10.97 6.39 6.58
CA LYS A 63 -11.87 7.50 6.88
C LYS A 63 -12.91 7.52 5.75
N PRO A 64 -14.20 7.25 6.03
CA PRO A 64 -15.22 7.55 5.03
C PRO A 64 -15.05 9.01 4.66
N LYS A 65 -15.08 9.33 3.35
CA LYS A 65 -15.08 10.73 2.90
C LYS A 65 -16.12 11.46 3.77
N PRO A 66 -15.73 12.48 4.55
CA PRO A 66 -16.71 13.29 5.23
C PRO A 66 -17.62 13.81 4.12
N TRP A 67 -18.91 13.50 4.24
CA TRP A 67 -19.93 14.08 3.39
C TRP A 67 -19.85 15.59 3.62
N VAL A 68 -19.16 16.29 2.71
CA VAL A 68 -19.26 17.74 2.64
C VAL A 68 -20.57 18.00 1.91
N GLU A 69 -21.56 18.37 2.71
CA GLU A 69 -22.83 18.94 2.27
C GLU A 69 -22.62 20.30 1.59
#